data_AF-A0A971Z1W1-F1
#
_entry.id   AF-A0A971Z1W1-F1
#
_cell.length_a   1.000
_cell.length_b   1.000
_cell.length_c   1.000
_cell.angle_alpha   90.00
_cell.angle_beta   90.00
_cell.angle_gamma   90.00
#
_symmetry.space_group_name_H-M   'P 1'
#
loop_
_entity.id
_entity.type
_entity.pdbx_description
1 polymer ?
#
loop_
_entity_poly.entity_id
_entity_poly.type
_entity_poly.pdbx_seq_one_letter_code
_entity_poly.pdbx_strand_id
1 'polypeptide(L)'
;TIPKEGTALWFDMMAIPKDAPNADNAHTFINYILRPDVVAPITDYVAYANPNLAANEFVDPEVLNDPAIYPSDEVMANLFVAKPRPLASQRIITRAWNRIKSGR
;
A
#
# COMPACT_ATOMS: atom_id res chain seq x y z
N THR A 1 8.92 8.40 11.00
CA THR A 1 9.21 9.44 9.99
C THR A 1 9.84 8.80 8.78
N ILE A 2 9.65 9.38 7.59
CA ILE A 2 10.18 8.88 6.32
C ILE A 2 11.64 9.38 6.15
N PRO A 3 12.62 8.53 5.76
CA PRO A 3 14.00 8.96 5.55
C PRO A 3 14.15 10.02 4.45
N LYS A 4 15.02 11.01 4.69
CA LYS A 4 15.27 12.14 3.76
C LYS A 4 15.91 11.70 2.44
N GLU A 5 16.60 10.57 2.42
CA GLU A 5 17.21 9.97 1.24
C GLU A 5 16.17 9.38 0.27
N GLY A 6 14.91 9.28 0.71
CA GLY A 6 13.85 8.59 -0.01
C GLY A 6 13.72 7.12 0.41
N THR A 7 12.54 6.55 0.17
CA THR A 7 12.25 5.14 0.44
C THR A 7 11.26 4.58 -0.57
N ALA A 8 11.02 3.27 -0.49
CA ALA A 8 10.08 2.58 -1.36
C ALA A 8 8.63 3.01 -1.06
N LEU A 9 7.93 3.46 -2.11
CA LEU A 9 6.48 3.58 -2.13
C LEU A 9 5.88 2.26 -2.60
N TRP A 10 4.84 1.81 -1.90
CA TRP A 10 4.15 0.56 -2.19
C TRP A 10 2.64 0.75 -2.15
N PHE A 11 1.93 -0.17 -2.81
CA PHE A 11 0.48 -0.17 -2.91
C PHE A 11 -0.02 -1.60 -2.77
N ASP A 12 -0.95 -1.82 -1.85
CA ASP A 12 -1.73 -3.04 -1.80
C ASP A 12 -3.03 -2.84 -2.58
N MET A 13 -3.38 -3.81 -3.43
CA MET A 13 -4.52 -3.71 -4.33
C MET A 13 -5.41 -4.95 -4.19
N MET A 14 -6.72 -4.74 -4.24
CA MET A 14 -7.67 -5.83 -4.43
C MET A 14 -7.65 -6.29 -5.90
N ALA A 15 -7.57 -7.59 -6.11
CA ALA A 15 -7.64 -8.21 -7.43
C ALA A 15 -8.55 -9.45 -7.38
N ILE A 16 -9.25 -9.73 -8.48
CA ILE A 16 -10.10 -10.92 -8.62
C ILE A 16 -9.30 -11.97 -9.42
N PRO A 17 -8.96 -13.13 -8.84
CA PRO A 17 -8.34 -14.23 -9.57
C PRO A 17 -9.20 -14.67 -10.76
N LYS A 18 -8.56 -15.08 -11.86
CA LYS A 18 -9.25 -15.46 -13.11
C LYS A 18 -10.25 -16.60 -12.91
N ASP A 19 -9.97 -17.49 -11.96
CA ASP A 19 -10.74 -18.68 -11.62
C ASP A 19 -11.59 -18.51 -10.34
N ALA A 20 -11.82 -17.27 -9.90
CA ALA A 20 -12.63 -17.00 -8.72
C ALA A 20 -14.06 -17.55 -8.91
N PRO A 21 -14.55 -18.42 -8.00
CA PRO A 21 -15.84 -19.07 -8.16
C PRO A 21 -17.04 -18.12 -7.95
N ASN A 22 -16.80 -16.94 -7.38
CA ASN A 22 -17.83 -15.94 -7.04
C ASN A 22 -17.38 -14.53 -7.45
N ALA A 23 -17.12 -14.30 -8.73
CA ALA A 23 -16.63 -13.00 -9.23
C ALA A 23 -17.60 -11.83 -8.93
N ASP A 24 -18.91 -12.05 -9.02
CA ASP A 24 -19.92 -11.01 -8.75
C ASP A 24 -19.91 -10.55 -7.28
N ASN A 25 -19.72 -11.48 -6.34
CA ASN A 25 -19.58 -11.14 -4.92
C ASN A 25 -18.28 -10.38 -4.67
N ALA A 26 -17.20 -10.73 -5.37
CA ALA A 26 -15.93 -10.00 -5.26
C ALA A 26 -16.06 -8.57 -5.78
N HIS A 27 -16.75 -8.35 -6.91
CA HIS A 27 -17.09 -7.01 -7.39
C HIS A 27 -17.96 -6.24 -6.40
N THR A 28 -18.96 -6.88 -5.81
CA THR A 28 -19.83 -6.28 -4.79
C THR A 28 -19.03 -5.83 -3.56
N PHE A 29 -18.09 -6.65 -3.10
CA PHE A 29 -17.21 -6.32 -1.98
C PHE A 29 -16.26 -5.16 -2.32
N ILE A 30 -15.62 -5.18 -3.49
CA ILE A 30 -14.76 -4.08 -3.93
C ILE A 30 -15.55 -2.77 -4.00
N ASN A 31 -16.76 -2.79 -4.56
CA ASN A 31 -17.63 -1.61 -4.61
C ASN A 31 -18.01 -1.11 -3.21
N TYR A 32 -18.25 -2.02 -2.26
CA TYR A 32 -18.54 -1.65 -0.87
C TYR A 32 -17.33 -0.96 -0.22
N ILE A 33 -16.13 -1.53 -0.35
CA ILE A 33 -14.89 -0.93 0.16
C ILE A 33 -14.58 0.42 -0.49
N LEU A 34 -14.92 0.62 -1.76
CA LEU A 34 -14.68 1.90 -2.45
C LEU A 34 -15.58 3.05 -1.97
N ARG A 35 -16.56 2.81 -1.09
CA ARG A 35 -17.38 3.89 -0.53
C ARG A 35 -16.60 4.70 0.51
N PRO A 36 -16.66 6.05 0.48
CA PRO A 36 -15.96 6.92 1.42
C PRO A 36 -16.21 6.59 2.90
N ASP A 37 -17.49 6.38 3.25
CA ASP A 37 -17.95 6.08 4.61
C ASP A 37 -17.54 4.69 5.11
N VAL A 38 -17.14 3.80 4.19
CA VAL A 38 -16.70 2.43 4.51
C VAL A 38 -15.18 2.37 4.66
N VAL A 39 -14.42 3.03 3.78
CA VAL A 39 -12.95 2.95 3.82
C VAL A 39 -12.31 3.82 4.89
N ALA A 40 -12.92 4.96 5.23
CA ALA A 40 -12.40 5.85 6.27
C ALA A 40 -12.19 5.15 7.63
N PRO A 41 -13.19 4.45 8.21
CA PRO A 41 -12.97 3.74 9.47
C PRO A 41 -11.96 2.58 9.36
N ILE A 42 -11.73 2.05 8.16
CA ILE A 42 -10.64 1.08 7.92
C ILE A 42 -9.30 1.79 8.08
N THR A 43 -9.13 2.96 7.45
CA THR A 43 -7.93 3.79 7.61
C THR A 43 -7.69 4.15 9.09
N ASP A 44 -8.72 4.58 9.81
CA ASP A 44 -8.61 4.93 11.23
C ASP A 44 -8.16 3.74 12.08
N TYR A 45 -8.64 2.54 11.76
CA TYR A 45 -8.30 1.33 12.50
C TYR A 45 -6.90 0.78 12.17
N VAL A 46 -6.52 0.75 10.89
CA VAL A 46 -5.25 0.13 10.46
C VAL A 46 -4.09 1.11 10.31
N ALA A 47 -4.34 2.42 10.41
CA ALA A 47 -3.36 3.49 10.23
C ALA A 47 -2.65 3.46 8.86
N TYR A 48 -3.40 3.13 7.80
CA TYR A 48 -2.93 3.17 6.42
C TYR A 48 -3.75 4.15 5.59
N ALA A 49 -3.05 5.01 4.84
CA ALA A 49 -3.67 5.89 3.86
C ALA A 49 -4.42 5.06 2.80
N ASN A 50 -5.65 5.46 2.52
CA ASN A 50 -6.42 4.90 1.41
C ASN A 50 -6.41 5.88 0.22
N PRO A 51 -6.56 5.40 -1.03
CA PRO A 51 -6.48 6.24 -2.22
C PRO A 51 -7.78 7.01 -2.54
N ASN A 52 -8.84 6.88 -1.72
CA ASN A 52 -10.12 7.52 -1.95
C ASN A 52 -10.14 8.92 -1.33
N LEU A 53 -9.90 9.94 -2.14
CA LEU A 53 -9.88 11.35 -1.67
C LEU A 53 -11.21 11.81 -1.05
N ALA A 54 -12.34 11.26 -1.48
CA ALA A 54 -13.63 11.59 -0.88
C ALA A 54 -13.81 11.00 0.53
N ALA A 55 -13.01 10.00 0.92
CA ALA A 55 -13.00 9.45 2.26
C ALA A 55 -12.35 10.39 3.29
N ASN A 56 -11.52 11.34 2.86
CA ASN A 56 -10.82 12.26 3.76
C ASN A 56 -11.78 13.06 4.66
N GLU A 57 -13.02 13.30 4.23
CA GLU A 57 -14.05 13.97 5.07
C GLU A 57 -14.50 13.13 6.27
N PHE A 58 -14.24 11.82 6.25
CA PHE A 58 -14.69 10.86 7.26
C PHE A 58 -13.54 10.27 8.10
N VAL A 59 -12.29 10.47 7.70
CA VAL A 59 -11.10 9.98 8.42
C VAL A 59 -10.87 10.83 9.66
N ASP A 60 -10.43 10.20 10.75
CA ASP A 60 -10.07 10.90 11.99
C ASP A 60 -9.02 11.99 11.68
N PRO A 61 -9.24 13.26 12.10
CA PRO A 61 -8.26 14.32 11.89
C PRO A 61 -6.85 14.00 12.43
N GLU A 62 -6.72 13.20 13.49
CA GLU A 62 -5.42 12.78 14.01
C GLU A 62 -4.68 11.88 13.02
N VAL A 63 -5.40 10.98 12.34
CA VAL A 63 -4.85 10.08 11.32
C VAL A 63 -4.57 10.82 10.02
N LEU A 64 -5.51 11.66 9.57
CA LEU A 64 -5.39 12.42 8.32
C LEU A 64 -4.24 13.43 8.34
N ASN A 65 -3.93 14.00 9.51
CA ASN A 65 -2.86 14.97 9.68
C ASN A 65 -1.52 14.35 10.10
N ASP A 66 -1.41 13.02 10.26
CA ASP A 66 -0.14 12.37 10.56
C ASP A 66 0.73 12.28 9.29
N PRO A 67 1.87 13.01 9.21
CA PRO A 67 2.74 13.00 8.04
C PRO A 67 3.48 11.65 7.83
N ALA A 68 3.43 10.73 8.78
CA ALA A 68 3.89 9.36 8.59
C ALA A 68 2.88 8.48 7.82
N ILE A 69 1.61 8.88 7.78
CA ILE A 69 0.52 8.20 7.07
C ILE A 69 0.18 8.97 5.78
N TYR A 70 -0.06 10.28 5.90
CA TYR A 70 -0.33 11.22 4.80
C TYR A 70 0.84 12.20 4.64
N PRO A 71 1.93 11.79 3.96
CA PRO A 71 3.11 12.62 3.78
C PRO A 71 2.84 13.85 2.90
N SER A 72 3.67 14.89 3.07
CA SER A 72 3.63 16.07 2.20
C SER A 72 4.09 15.75 0.77
N ASP A 73 3.72 16.59 -0.19
CA ASP A 73 4.13 16.47 -1.59
C ASP A 73 5.66 16.44 -1.76
N GLU A 74 6.39 17.20 -0.93
CA GLU A 74 7.86 17.20 -0.93
C GLU A 74 8.43 15.82 -0.55
N VAL A 75 7.85 15.18 0.47
CA VAL A 75 8.26 13.83 0.87
C VAL A 75 7.88 12.82 -0.21
N MET A 76 6.66 12.94 -0.77
CA MET A 76 6.18 12.08 -1.85
C MET A 76 7.07 12.13 -3.10
N ALA A 77 7.62 13.31 -3.43
CA ALA A 77 8.53 13.47 -4.56
C ALA A 77 9.86 12.71 -4.42
N ASN A 78 10.25 12.35 -3.20
CA ASN A 78 11.46 11.59 -2.90
C ASN A 78 11.22 10.07 -2.77
N LEU A 79 10.00 9.59 -2.97
CA LEU A 79 9.69 8.17 -2.92
C LEU A 79 9.85 7.50 -4.29
N PHE A 80 10.08 6.20 -4.31
CA PHE A 80 10.21 5.43 -5.55
C PHE A 80 9.42 4.12 -5.53
N VAL A 81 8.84 3.75 -6.66
CA VAL A 81 8.16 2.45 -6.83
C VAL A 81 9.16 1.42 -7.35
N ALA A 82 9.20 0.25 -6.71
CA ALA A 82 10.02 -0.86 -7.16
C ALA A 82 9.58 -1.34 -8.56
N LYS A 83 10.51 -1.38 -9.51
CA LYS A 83 10.25 -1.93 -10.85
C LYS A 83 10.44 -3.45 -10.86
N PRO A 84 9.64 -4.21 -11.64
CA PRO A 84 9.91 -5.62 -11.89
C PRO A 84 11.34 -5.81 -12.39
N ARG A 85 12.07 -6.77 -11.81
CA ARG A 85 13.44 -7.11 -12.20
C ARG A 85 13.46 -8.39 -13.04
N PRO A 86 14.43 -8.58 -13.96
CA PRO A 86 14.62 -9.85 -14.64
C PRO A 86 14.82 -11.01 -13.67
N LEU A 87 14.37 -12.21 -14.03
CA LEU A 87 14.46 -13.41 -13.17
C LEU A 87 15.90 -13.72 -12.72
N ALA A 88 16.90 -13.46 -13.56
CA ALA A 88 18.30 -13.65 -13.20
C ALA A 88 18.70 -12.75 -12.01
N SER A 89 18.31 -11.48 -12.04
CA SER A 89 18.55 -10.53 -10.94
C SER A 89 17.79 -10.92 -9.68
N GLN A 90 16.53 -11.35 -9.81
CA GLN A 90 15.73 -11.80 -8.67
C GLN A 90 16.37 -13.00 -7.96
N ARG A 91 16.87 -13.99 -8.71
CA ARG A 91 17.57 -15.15 -8.13
C ARG A 91 18.79 -14.75 -7.31
N ILE A 92 19.54 -13.76 -7.76
CA ILE A 92 20.71 -13.24 -7.02
C ILE A 92 20.25 -12.60 -5.70
N ILE A 93 19.22 -11.74 -5.76
CA ILE A 93 18.65 -11.07 -4.58
C ILE A 93 18.16 -12.11 -3.56
N THR A 94 17.40 -13.11 -3.98
CA THR A 94 16.87 -14.15 -3.09
C THR A 94 18.00 -14.95 -2.43
N ARG A 95 19.05 -15.33 -3.17
CA ARG A 95 20.20 -16.04 -2.60
C ARG A 95 20.95 -15.18 -1.59
N ALA A 96 21.20 -13.92 -1.93
CA ALA A 96 21.86 -12.97 -1.04
C ALA A 96 21.07 -12.79 0.26
N TRP A 97 19.74 -12.64 0.17
CA TRP A 97 18.87 -12.51 1.33
C TRP A 97 18.89 -13.75 2.22
N ASN A 98 18.83 -14.95 1.63
CA ASN A 98 18.91 -16.20 2.39
C ASN A 98 20.27 -16.36 3.09
N ARG A 99 21.35 -15.92 2.45
CA ARG A 99 22.70 -15.92 3.02
C ARG A 99 22.78 -14.97 4.23
N ILE A 100 22.30 -13.73 4.09
CA ILE A 100 22.18 -12.76 5.20
C ILE A 100 21.39 -13.37 6.37
N LYS A 101 20.20 -13.93 6.08
CA LYS A 101 19.34 -14.54 7.10
C LYS A 101 19.98 -15.74 7.82
N SER A 102 20.87 -16.47 7.16
CA SER A 102 21.53 -17.64 7.72
C SER A 102 22.85 -17.32 8.43
N GLY A 103 23.24 -16.04 8.50
CA GLY A 103 24.49 -15.60 9.14
C GLY A 103 25.74 -16.05 8.39
N ARG A 104 25.64 -16.26 7.07
CA ARG A 104 26.76 -16.66 6.21
C ARG A 104 27.15 -15.56 5.24
#